data_AF-A0A7Y4HV46-F1
#
_entry.id   AF-A0A7Y4HV46-F1
#
_cell.length_a   1.000
_cell.length_b   1.000
_cell.length_c   1.000
_cell.angle_alpha   90.00
_cell.angle_beta   90.00
_cell.angle_gamma   90.00
#
_symmetry.space_group_name_H-M   'P 1'
#
loop_
_entity.id
_entity.type
_entity.pdbx_description
1 polymer ?
#
loop_
_entity_poly.entity_id
_entity_poly.type
_entity_poly.pdbx_seq_one_letter_code
_entity_poly.pdbx_strand_id
1 'polypeptide(L)'
;MAHRQRGTARTPNDKTCVSCGRRIQWRAKWASTWAEVRYCSADCRRRGVTRVDRELEARILTLLTAGSSIGSADAAHAVGGADWRDLIEPARRAARRLVTTGQVQIVQNGSVVDPSTAKGLFRIRRTL
;
A
#
# COMPACT_ATOMS: atom_id res chain seq x y z
N MET A 1 28.05 1.26 8.20
CA MET A 1 27.03 0.69 9.10
C MET A 1 25.91 0.07 8.26
N ALA A 2 25.92 -1.25 8.09
CA ALA A 2 24.99 -1.95 7.22
C ALA A 2 23.70 -2.31 7.99
N HIS A 3 22.60 -1.64 7.70
CA HIS A 3 21.29 -2.08 8.16
C HIS A 3 20.90 -3.36 7.42
N ARG A 4 21.20 -4.51 8.04
CA ARG A 4 20.77 -5.84 7.60
C ARG A 4 19.24 -5.90 7.64
N GLN A 5 18.60 -5.77 6.47
CA GLN A 5 17.15 -5.93 6.35
C GLN A 5 16.82 -7.40 6.55
N ARG A 6 16.33 -7.74 7.75
CA ARG A 6 15.75 -9.05 8.05
C ARG A 6 14.48 -9.18 7.21
N GLY A 7 14.51 -10.03 6.17
CA GLY A 7 13.33 -10.39 5.40
C GLY A 7 12.29 -10.98 6.35
N THR A 8 11.16 -10.29 6.54
CA THR A 8 10.09 -10.82 7.38
C THR A 8 9.26 -11.80 6.54
N ALA A 9 9.52 -13.08 6.73
CA ALA A 9 8.59 -14.15 6.36
C ALA A 9 7.19 -13.81 6.89
N ARG A 10 6.18 -13.99 6.03
CA ARG A 10 4.77 -13.70 6.33
C ARG A 10 4.33 -14.67 7.43
N THR A 11 4.17 -14.19 8.66
CA THR A 11 3.75 -15.04 9.78
C THR A 11 2.24 -15.29 9.62
N PRO A 12 1.70 -16.48 9.95
CA PRO A 12 0.27 -16.82 9.72
C PRO A 12 -0.75 -15.87 10.38
N ASN A 13 -0.31 -14.98 11.27
CA ASN A 13 -1.11 -13.97 11.94
C ASN A 13 -0.94 -12.54 11.41
N ASP A 14 -0.22 -12.33 10.30
CA ASP A 14 -0.02 -11.01 9.72
C ASP A 14 -1.33 -10.46 9.13
N LYS A 15 -1.84 -9.37 9.73
CA LYS A 15 -3.03 -8.66 9.24
C LYS A 15 -2.62 -7.45 8.42
N THR A 16 -3.43 -7.07 7.43
CA THR A 16 -3.24 -5.83 6.67
C THR A 16 -4.29 -4.79 7.08
N CYS A 17 -3.85 -3.54 7.25
CA CYS A 17 -4.74 -2.43 7.57
C CYS A 17 -5.68 -2.15 6.41
N VAL A 18 -6.99 -2.29 6.63
CA VAL A 18 -8.03 -2.06 5.62
C VAL A 18 -7.95 -0.64 5.03
N SER A 19 -7.51 0.33 5.84
CA SER A 19 -7.44 1.74 5.47
C SER A 19 -6.22 2.05 4.60
N CYS A 20 -5.01 1.72 5.07
CA CYS A 20 -3.76 2.17 4.44
C CYS A 20 -2.97 1.07 3.70
N GLY A 21 -3.40 -0.18 3.79
CA GLY A 21 -2.76 -1.33 3.14
C GLY A 21 -1.43 -1.77 3.75
N ARG A 22 -0.96 -1.13 4.84
CA ARG A 22 0.27 -1.58 5.55
C ARG A 22 -0.02 -2.79 6.43
N ARG A 23 0.99 -3.64 6.63
CA ARG A 23 0.97 -4.68 7.66
C ARG A 23 0.72 -4.08 9.04
N ILE A 24 -0.23 -4.65 9.76
CA ILE A 24 -0.52 -4.33 11.16
C ILE A 24 0.54 -5.03 12.01
N GLN A 25 1.36 -4.24 12.71
CA GLN A 25 2.28 -4.77 13.70
C GLN A 25 1.52 -5.12 14.98
N TRP A 26 1.78 -6.29 15.55
CA TRP A 26 1.18 -6.70 16.82
C TRP A 26 1.51 -5.69 17.94
N ARG A 27 0.57 -5.53 18.89
CA ARG A 27 0.72 -4.68 20.07
C ARG A 27 0.10 -5.40 21.26
N ALA A 28 0.75 -5.39 22.43
CA ALA A 28 0.28 -6.09 23.63
C ALA A 28 -1.17 -5.79 24.00
N LYS A 29 -1.60 -4.53 23.85
CA LYS A 29 -2.98 -4.10 24.08
C LYS A 29 -4.05 -4.76 23.20
N TRP A 30 -3.65 -5.49 22.17
CA TRP A 30 -4.55 -6.21 21.26
C TRP A 30 -4.58 -7.71 21.50
N ALA A 31 -3.94 -8.21 22.56
CA ALA A 31 -3.85 -9.64 22.86
C ALA A 31 -5.24 -10.32 22.90
N SER A 32 -6.22 -9.71 23.54
CA SER A 32 -7.58 -10.26 23.70
C SER A 32 -8.50 -10.03 22.49
N THR A 33 -8.18 -9.09 21.60
CA THR A 33 -9.09 -8.68 20.50
C THR A 33 -8.43 -8.77 19.12
N TRP A 34 -7.31 -9.51 18.99
CA TRP A 34 -6.53 -9.53 17.75
C TRP A 34 -7.36 -9.95 16.52
N ALA A 35 -8.28 -10.90 16.70
CA ALA A 35 -9.19 -11.34 15.65
C ALA A 35 -9.95 -10.17 14.98
N GLU A 36 -10.39 -9.20 15.79
CA GLU A 36 -11.19 -8.04 15.36
C GLU A 36 -10.35 -6.85 14.85
N VAL A 37 -9.03 -6.87 15.04
CA VAL A 37 -8.16 -5.76 14.63
C VAL A 37 -8.13 -5.64 13.10
N ARG A 38 -8.67 -4.52 12.58
CA ARG A 38 -8.72 -4.21 11.13
C ARG A 38 -7.86 -3.03 10.70
N TYR A 39 -7.37 -2.23 11.65
CA TYR A 39 -6.66 -0.98 11.40
C TYR A 39 -5.37 -0.87 12.21
N CYS A 40 -4.32 -0.30 11.61
CA CYS A 40 -3.03 -0.14 12.29
C CYS A 40 -2.99 1.01 13.31
N SER A 41 -3.95 1.94 13.26
CA SER A 41 -4.03 3.10 14.16
C SER A 41 -5.45 3.65 14.25
N ALA A 42 -5.71 4.47 15.28
CA ALA A 42 -6.96 5.20 15.42
C ALA A 42 -7.22 6.13 14.22
N ASP A 43 -6.18 6.78 13.68
CA ASP A 43 -6.32 7.64 12.49
C ASP A 43 -6.72 6.85 11.25
N CYS A 44 -6.15 5.66 11.06
CA CYS A 44 -6.56 4.78 9.96
C CYS A 44 -8.02 4.32 10.13
N ARG A 45 -8.46 4.05 11.37
CA ARG A 45 -9.86 3.72 11.67
C ARG A 45 -10.78 4.90 11.35
N ARG A 46 -10.42 6.11 11.79
CA ARG A 46 -11.20 7.34 11.58
C ARG A 46 -11.27 7.74 10.10
N ARG A 47 -10.15 7.71 9.38
CA ARG A 47 -10.09 8.11 7.96
C ARG A 47 -10.78 7.11 7.04
N GLY A 48 -10.65 5.80 7.32
CA GLY A 48 -11.14 4.76 6.42
C GLY A 48 -10.55 4.81 5.01
N VAL A 49 -11.29 4.24 4.05
CA VAL A 49 -11.01 4.31 2.61
C VAL A 49 -12.04 5.25 1.98
N THR A 50 -11.58 6.32 1.33
CA THR A 50 -12.42 7.36 0.74
C THR A 50 -12.78 7.06 -0.72
N ARG A 51 -13.64 7.89 -1.33
CA ARG A 51 -13.92 7.81 -2.78
C ARG A 51 -12.66 8.02 -3.62
N VAL A 52 -11.85 9.01 -3.27
CA VAL A 52 -10.56 9.30 -3.94
C VAL A 52 -9.60 8.12 -3.84
N ASP A 53 -9.57 7.43 -2.68
CA ASP A 53 -8.75 6.22 -2.53
C ASP A 53 -9.17 5.09 -3.49
N ARG A 54 -10.46 4.93 -3.78
CA ARG A 54 -10.99 3.93 -4.73
C ARG A 54 -10.73 4.32 -6.17
N GLU A 55 -10.86 5.61 -6.48
CA GLU A 55 -10.52 6.15 -7.79
C GLU A 55 -9.03 5.94 -8.11
N LEU A 56 -8.15 6.14 -7.13
CA LEU A 56 -6.72 5.85 -7.27
C LEU A 56 -6.44 4.35 -7.50
N GLU A 57 -7.18 3.44 -6.86
CA GLU A 57 -7.08 2.00 -7.14
C GLU A 57 -7.44 1.69 -8.59
N ALA A 58 -8.60 2.16 -9.05
CA ALA A 58 -9.06 1.97 -10.42
C ALA A 58 -8.07 2.57 -11.44
N ARG A 59 -7.54 3.75 -11.13
CA ARG A 59 -6.58 4.44 -12.01
C ARG A 59 -5.25 3.70 -12.11
N ILE A 60 -4.73 3.17 -11.00
CA ILE A 60 -3.53 2.32 -11.02
C ILE A 60 -3.72 1.14 -11.97
N LEU A 61 -4.84 0.41 -11.84
CA LEU A 61 -5.11 -0.77 -12.67
C LEU A 61 -5.27 -0.43 -14.16
N THR A 62 -5.88 0.74 -14.44
CA THR A 62 -6.06 1.27 -15.80
C THR A 62 -4.72 1.68 -16.40
N LEU A 63 -3.87 2.42 -15.69
CA LEU A 63 -2.56 2.81 -16.22
C LEU A 63 -1.68 1.58 -16.51
N LEU A 64 -1.83 0.52 -15.72
CA LEU A 64 -1.15 -0.76 -15.94
C LEU A 64 -1.73 -1.60 -17.10
N THR A 65 -2.87 -1.25 -17.70
CA THR A 65 -3.25 -1.86 -19.01
C THR A 65 -2.43 -1.27 -20.14
N ALA A 66 -2.06 0.02 -20.03
CA ALA A 66 -1.36 0.76 -21.07
C ALA A 66 0.17 0.60 -21.01
N GLY A 67 0.71 0.06 -19.91
CA GLY A 67 2.15 -0.11 -19.73
C GLY A 67 2.51 -1.14 -18.65
N SER A 68 3.78 -1.52 -18.60
CA SER A 68 4.26 -2.61 -17.73
C SER A 68 4.55 -2.19 -16.29
N SER A 69 4.65 -0.88 -16.00
CA SER A 69 5.11 -0.37 -14.70
C SER A 69 4.77 1.12 -14.54
N ILE A 70 4.28 1.54 -13.38
CA ILE A 70 4.01 2.95 -13.02
C ILE A 70 4.58 3.32 -11.64
N GLY A 71 4.68 4.61 -11.34
CA GLY A 71 4.89 5.13 -9.99
C GLY A 71 3.58 5.50 -9.31
N SER A 72 3.65 5.83 -8.02
CA SER A 72 2.49 6.38 -7.28
C SER A 72 2.10 7.79 -7.76
N ALA A 73 3.09 8.59 -8.18
CA ALA A 73 2.85 9.92 -8.74
C ALA A 73 2.02 9.88 -10.03
N ASP A 74 2.18 8.85 -10.87
CA ASP A 74 1.43 8.72 -12.13
C ASP A 74 -0.09 8.63 -11.86
N ALA A 75 -0.49 7.81 -10.88
CA ALA A 75 -1.89 7.72 -10.46
C ALA A 75 -2.37 9.00 -9.76
N ALA A 76 -1.51 9.63 -8.97
CA ALA A 76 -1.83 10.89 -8.29
C ALA A 76 -2.07 12.03 -9.29
N HIS A 77 -1.22 12.17 -10.32
CA HIS A 77 -1.40 13.13 -11.41
C HIS A 77 -2.72 12.90 -12.16
N ALA A 78 -3.02 11.64 -12.48
CA ALA A 78 -4.20 11.29 -13.24
C ALA A 78 -5.53 11.52 -12.49
N VAL A 79 -5.51 11.64 -11.16
CA VAL A 79 -6.70 11.88 -10.33
C VAL A 79 -6.75 13.30 -9.76
N GLY A 80 -5.60 13.86 -9.39
CA GLY A 80 -5.54 15.06 -8.55
C GLY A 80 -5.40 16.39 -9.27
N GLY A 81 -5.20 16.42 -10.59
CA GLY A 81 -5.05 17.67 -11.34
C GLY A 81 -3.98 18.58 -10.73
N ALA A 82 -4.34 19.81 -10.33
CA ALA A 82 -3.43 20.77 -9.70
C ALA A 82 -2.94 20.32 -8.31
N ASP A 83 -3.76 19.57 -7.57
CA ASP A 83 -3.51 19.15 -6.18
C ASP A 83 -2.92 17.73 -6.09
N TRP A 84 -2.40 17.21 -7.20
CA TRP A 84 -1.89 15.84 -7.28
C TRP A 84 -0.84 15.50 -6.22
N ARG A 85 -0.08 16.48 -5.73
CA ARG A 85 0.96 16.28 -4.70
C ARG A 85 0.38 15.74 -3.41
N ASP A 86 -0.82 16.19 -3.03
CA ASP A 86 -1.52 15.72 -1.82
C ASP A 86 -2.04 14.28 -1.98
N LEU A 87 -2.16 13.81 -3.22
CA LEU A 87 -2.59 12.46 -3.55
C LEU A 87 -1.45 11.44 -3.66
N ILE A 88 -0.18 11.82 -3.48
CA ILE A 88 0.94 10.87 -3.54
C ILE A 88 0.81 9.79 -2.46
N GLU A 89 0.65 10.15 -1.18
CA GLU A 89 0.50 9.15 -0.12
C GLU A 89 -0.83 8.37 -0.22
N PRO A 90 -1.98 8.98 -0.56
CA PRO A 90 -3.18 8.24 -0.97
C PRO A 90 -2.94 7.22 -2.09
N ALA A 91 -2.17 7.57 -3.13
CA ALA A 91 -1.83 6.65 -4.22
C ALA A 91 -0.95 5.50 -3.73
N ARG A 92 0.00 5.77 -2.82
CA ARG A 92 0.79 4.71 -2.15
C ARG A 92 -0.13 3.79 -1.36
N ARG A 93 -1.11 4.32 -0.60
CA ARG A 93 -2.10 3.50 0.13
C ARG A 93 -2.93 2.62 -0.81
N ALA A 94 -3.39 3.18 -1.94
CA ALA A 94 -4.11 2.42 -2.96
C ALA A 94 -3.28 1.26 -3.50
N ALA A 95 -2.02 1.53 -3.88
CA ALA A 95 -1.09 0.48 -4.33
C ALA A 95 -0.96 -0.64 -3.29
N ARG A 96 -0.79 -0.31 -2.00
CA ARG A 96 -0.68 -1.32 -0.93
C ARG A 96 -1.93 -2.18 -0.77
N ARG A 97 -3.13 -1.59 -0.90
CA ARG A 97 -4.39 -2.35 -0.85
C ARG A 97 -4.51 -3.26 -2.08
N LEU A 98 -4.09 -2.81 -3.26
CA LEU A 98 -4.05 -3.66 -4.45
C LEU A 98 -3.06 -4.83 -4.32
N VAL A 99 -1.89 -4.63 -3.69
CA VAL A 99 -0.97 -5.73 -3.35
C VAL A 99 -1.66 -6.75 -2.44
N THR A 100 -2.44 -6.27 -1.46
CA THR A 100 -3.18 -7.14 -0.52
C THR A 100 -4.20 -8.02 -1.25
N THR A 101 -4.84 -7.49 -2.29
CA THR A 101 -5.77 -8.25 -3.14
C THR A 101 -5.09 -9.09 -4.23
N GLY A 102 -3.75 -9.09 -4.29
CA GLY A 102 -2.99 -9.84 -5.28
C GLY A 102 -2.99 -9.26 -6.70
N GLN A 103 -3.56 -8.07 -6.92
CA GLN A 103 -3.69 -7.48 -8.27
C GLN A 103 -2.39 -6.84 -8.78
N VAL A 104 -1.54 -6.35 -7.87
CA VAL A 104 -0.28 -5.69 -8.21
C VAL A 104 0.85 -6.13 -7.27
N GLN A 105 2.08 -5.90 -7.70
CA GLN A 105 3.29 -6.02 -6.90
C GLN A 105 4.02 -4.67 -6.86
N ILE A 106 4.73 -4.40 -5.76
CA ILE A 106 5.61 -3.23 -5.64
C ILE A 106 7.05 -3.67 -5.83
N VAL A 107 7.76 -2.95 -6.70
CA VAL A 107 9.13 -3.26 -7.12
C VAL A 107 10.05 -2.08 -6.84
N GLN A 108 11.22 -2.34 -6.28
CA GLN A 108 12.28 -1.36 -6.07
C GLN A 108 13.63 -1.99 -6.42
N ASN A 109 14.44 -1.29 -7.21
CA ASN A 109 15.72 -1.79 -7.73
C ASN A 109 15.60 -3.17 -8.43
N GLY A 110 14.53 -3.37 -9.20
CA GLY A 110 14.28 -4.61 -9.95
C GLY A 110 13.65 -5.74 -9.14
N SER A 111 13.60 -5.64 -7.81
CA SER A 111 13.08 -6.71 -6.93
C SER A 111 11.72 -6.36 -6.33
N VAL A 112 10.86 -7.37 -6.16
CA VAL A 112 9.61 -7.24 -5.40
C VAL A 112 9.95 -6.95 -3.93
N VAL A 113 9.33 -5.92 -3.34
CA VAL A 113 9.59 -5.48 -1.96
C VAL A 113 8.30 -5.40 -1.14
N ASP A 114 8.42 -5.47 0.20
CA ASP A 114 7.27 -5.27 1.09
C ASP A 114 6.77 -3.81 1.01
N PRO A 115 5.52 -3.58 0.59
CA PRO A 115 4.92 -2.25 0.52
C PRO A 115 4.94 -1.46 1.83
N SER A 116 4.94 -2.16 2.97
CA SER A 116 4.87 -1.58 4.30
C SER A 116 6.19 -0.93 4.73
N THR A 117 7.30 -1.38 4.16
CA THR A 117 8.66 -0.95 4.52
C THR A 117 9.39 -0.24 3.37
N ALA A 118 8.89 -0.34 2.14
CA ALA A 118 9.43 0.37 0.98
C ALA A 118 9.51 1.88 1.23
N LYS A 119 10.73 2.43 1.08
CA LYS A 119 11.04 3.85 1.26
C LYS A 119 11.42 4.48 -0.07
N GLY A 120 11.02 5.73 -0.26
CA GLY A 120 11.31 6.48 -1.47
C GLY A 120 10.47 6.01 -2.67
N LEU A 121 11.00 6.26 -3.86
CA LEU A 121 10.37 5.90 -5.12
C LEU A 121 10.32 4.38 -5.27
N PHE A 122 9.13 3.88 -5.56
CA PHE A 122 8.92 2.49 -5.97
C PHE A 122 8.10 2.46 -7.25
N ARG A 123 8.14 1.31 -7.93
CA ARG A 123 7.29 1.02 -9.08
C ARG A 123 6.18 0.04 -8.70
N ILE A 124 5.05 0.15 -9.37
CA ILE A 124 3.90 -0.73 -9.26
C ILE A 124 3.82 -1.49 -10.58
N ARG A 125 3.64 -2.81 -10.52
CA ARG A 125 3.45 -3.69 -11.68
C ARG A 125 2.26 -4.60 -11.45
N ARG A 126 1.63 -5.11 -12.50
CA ARG A 126 0.62 -6.18 -12.34
C ARG A 126 1.28 -7.44 -11.77
N THR A 127 0.53 -8.16 -10.95
CA THR A 127 0.88 -9.54 -10.61
C THR A 127 0.63 -10.39 -11.85
N LEU A 128 1.59 -11.26 -12.20
CA LEU A 128 1.44 -12.27 -13.24
C LEU A 128 0.58 -13.43 -12.75
#